data_AF-A0A4V1T139-F1
#
_entry.id   AF-A0A4V1T139-F1
#
_cell.length_a   1.000
_cell.length_b   1.000
_cell.length_c   1.000
_cell.angle_alpha   90.00
_cell.angle_beta   90.00
_cell.angle_gamma   90.00
#
_symmetry.space_group_name_H-M   'P 1'
#
loop_
_entity.id
_entity.type
_entity.pdbx_description
1 polymer ?
#
loop_
_entity_poly.entity_id
_entity_poly.type
_entity_poly.pdbx_seq_one_letter_code
_entity_poly.pdbx_strand_id
1 'polypeptide(L)'
;MDRTQFLKLIGLSSFTIFSRKTMAESVKPETHFFKDDGIIPNSKYPLLIYKKVFAERNSAGAGWLEKHFAQNNWTNSWRNGVYPFHHYHSTSHEVLGVYSGSALLFLGGEKGRKIKVEAGDILV
;
A
#
# COMPACT_ATOMS: atom_id res chain seq x y z
N MET A 1 50.03 42.59 23.45
CA MET A 1 49.30 41.78 24.44
C MET A 1 49.01 40.43 23.81
N ASP A 2 49.65 39.39 24.34
CA ASP A 2 49.43 37.98 24.01
C ASP A 2 48.72 37.33 25.20
N ARG A 3 47.66 36.54 24.93
CA ARG A 3 47.18 35.41 25.76
C ARG A 3 46.54 34.34 24.85
N THR A 4 47.34 33.75 23.98
CA THR A 4 47.57 32.30 23.83
C THR A 4 46.49 31.28 24.28
N GLN A 5 46.16 30.40 23.31
CA GLN A 5 45.89 28.93 23.37
C GLN A 5 44.55 28.43 23.98
N PHE A 6 43.85 27.43 23.41
CA PHE A 6 44.34 26.08 23.11
C PHE A 6 43.44 25.31 22.08
N LEU A 7 44.08 24.36 21.39
CA LEU A 7 43.70 23.57 20.21
C LEU A 7 42.52 22.57 20.36
N LYS A 8 42.13 22.04 19.17
CA LYS A 8 41.52 20.73 18.82
C LYS A 8 40.04 20.83 18.42
N LEU A 9 39.52 20.21 17.37
CA LEU A 9 39.98 19.13 16.49
C LEU A 9 39.08 19.12 15.23
N ILE A 10 39.60 18.52 14.17
CA ILE A 10 38.95 18.17 12.91
C ILE A 10 37.59 17.49 13.16
N GLY A 11 36.56 17.97 12.47
CA GLY A 11 35.27 17.29 12.36
C GLY A 11 34.73 17.43 10.96
N LEU A 12 35.30 16.71 9.99
CA LEU A 12 34.55 16.34 8.80
C LEU A 12 33.39 15.45 9.27
N SER A 13 32.28 16.04 9.68
CA SER A 13 31.02 15.32 9.70
C SER A 13 30.57 15.19 8.25
N SER A 14 31.10 14.16 7.59
CA SER A 14 30.39 13.53 6.49
C SER A 14 28.99 13.24 7.02
N PHE A 15 28.03 14.10 6.70
CA PHE A 15 26.64 13.72 6.71
C PHE A 15 26.52 12.66 5.62
N THR A 16 26.81 11.42 6.00
CA THR A 16 26.32 10.25 5.28
C THR A 16 24.82 10.40 5.28
N ILE A 17 24.30 10.93 4.19
CA ILE A 17 22.93 10.68 3.76
C ILE A 17 22.89 9.16 3.68
N PHE A 18 22.39 8.52 4.73
CA PHE A 18 21.92 7.16 4.65
C PHE A 18 20.74 7.21 3.70
N SER A 19 21.04 7.12 2.41
CA SER A 19 20.09 6.62 1.44
C SER A 19 19.76 5.22 1.95
N ARG A 20 18.68 5.10 2.73
CA ARG A 20 17.98 3.83 2.89
C ARG A 20 17.45 3.48 1.51
N LYS A 21 18.33 2.95 0.65
CA LYS A 21 17.92 1.87 -0.24
C LYS A 21 17.61 0.72 0.70
N THR A 22 16.39 0.71 1.22
CA THR A 22 15.78 -0.53 1.68
C THR A 22 15.88 -1.46 0.47
N MET A 23 16.79 -2.42 0.55
CA MET A 23 16.65 -3.65 -0.21
C MET A 23 15.24 -4.14 0.16
N ALA A 24 14.27 -3.92 -0.73
CA ALA A 24 12.91 -4.33 -0.49
C ALA A 24 12.95 -5.85 -0.38
N GLU A 25 12.94 -6.36 0.84
CA GLU A 25 12.59 -7.73 1.11
C GLU A 25 11.26 -7.96 0.38
N SER A 26 11.23 -8.92 -0.54
CA SER A 26 10.07 -9.10 -1.40
C SER A 26 8.87 -9.43 -0.53
N VAL A 27 7.96 -8.48 -0.36
CA VAL A 27 6.75 -8.70 0.43
C VAL A 27 5.94 -9.77 -0.30
N LYS A 28 5.82 -10.95 0.31
CA LYS A 28 4.97 -12.02 -0.21
C LYS A 28 3.51 -11.67 0.12
N PRO A 29 2.64 -11.47 -0.89
CA PRO A 29 1.24 -11.18 -0.63
C PRO A 29 0.51 -12.41 -0.09
N GLU A 30 -0.54 -12.18 0.69
CA GLU A 30 -1.58 -13.19 0.87
C GLU A 30 -2.26 -13.42 -0.48
N THR A 31 -2.58 -14.67 -0.80
CA THR A 31 -3.12 -15.06 -2.11
C THR A 31 -4.42 -15.83 -1.89
N HIS A 32 -5.50 -15.38 -2.54
CA HIS A 32 -6.81 -16.00 -2.45
C HIS A 32 -7.39 -16.28 -3.82
N PHE A 33 -7.80 -17.53 -4.05
CA PHE A 33 -8.54 -17.93 -5.24
C PHE A 33 -10.01 -18.07 -4.88
N PHE A 34 -10.87 -17.49 -5.71
CA PHE A 34 -12.32 -17.60 -5.59
C PHE A 34 -12.86 -18.25 -6.86
N LYS A 35 -13.82 -19.16 -6.69
CA LYS A 35 -14.50 -19.79 -7.82
C LYS A 35 -15.58 -18.85 -8.34
N ASP A 36 -15.83 -18.90 -9.63
CA ASP A 36 -17.05 -18.33 -10.20
C ASP A 36 -18.27 -19.07 -9.60
N ASP A 37 -19.21 -18.33 -9.03
CA ASP A 37 -20.45 -18.85 -8.47
C ASP A 37 -21.68 -18.60 -9.39
N GLY A 38 -21.45 -17.98 -10.56
CA GLY A 38 -22.47 -17.65 -11.55
C GLY A 38 -23.22 -16.34 -11.27
N ILE A 39 -23.01 -15.70 -10.12
CA ILE A 39 -23.63 -14.41 -9.74
C ILE A 39 -22.56 -13.32 -9.67
N ILE A 40 -21.44 -13.60 -9.00
CA ILE A 40 -20.26 -12.75 -8.93
C ILE A 40 -19.13 -13.49 -9.67
N PRO A 41 -18.88 -13.15 -10.95
CA PRO A 41 -17.91 -13.85 -11.77
C PRO A 41 -16.49 -13.52 -11.32
N ASN A 42 -15.95 -14.32 -10.41
CA ASN A 42 -14.59 -14.16 -9.90
C ASN A 42 -13.54 -14.38 -11.00
N SER A 43 -12.40 -13.69 -10.87
CA SER A 43 -11.30 -13.80 -11.83
C SER A 43 -10.61 -15.15 -11.77
N LYS A 44 -10.03 -15.58 -12.91
CA LYS A 44 -9.09 -16.71 -12.96
C LYS A 44 -7.77 -16.42 -12.23
N TYR A 45 -7.45 -15.15 -12.01
CA TYR A 45 -6.28 -14.71 -11.27
C TYR A 45 -6.61 -14.61 -9.77
N PRO A 46 -5.64 -14.84 -8.87
CA PRO A 46 -5.87 -14.69 -7.46
C PRO A 46 -6.04 -13.22 -7.08
N LEU A 47 -6.83 -12.99 -6.03
CA LEU A 47 -6.75 -11.76 -5.24
C LEU A 47 -5.42 -11.76 -4.47
N LEU A 48 -4.68 -10.66 -4.55
CA LEU A 48 -3.45 -10.45 -3.81
C LEU A 48 -3.65 -9.38 -2.73
N ILE A 49 -3.15 -9.65 -1.52
CA ILE A 49 -3.21 -8.71 -0.40
C ILE A 49 -1.80 -8.49 0.15
N TYR A 50 -1.33 -7.27 0.01
CA TYR A 50 -0.05 -6.79 0.51
C TYR A 50 -0.27 -6.07 1.84
N LYS A 51 0.15 -6.69 2.94
CA LYS A 51 -0.05 -6.16 4.29
C LYS A 51 1.03 -5.15 4.69
N LYS A 52 0.62 -3.98 5.19
CA LYS A 52 1.50 -2.95 5.78
C LYS A 52 2.69 -2.57 4.90
N VAL A 53 2.48 -2.44 3.59
CA VAL A 53 3.55 -2.20 2.60
C VAL A 53 3.93 -0.73 2.40
N PHE A 54 3.20 0.19 3.04
CA PHE A 54 3.54 1.61 3.06
C PHE A 54 3.22 2.22 4.43
N ALA A 55 3.93 3.30 4.79
CA ALA A 55 3.91 3.88 6.14
C ALA A 55 3.08 5.16 6.24
N GLU A 56 2.86 5.85 5.13
CA GLU A 56 2.11 7.10 5.03
C GLU A 56 0.62 6.87 5.33
N ARG A 57 -0.02 7.84 6.00
CA ARG A 57 -1.41 7.73 6.45
C ARG A 57 -2.21 8.97 6.09
N ASN A 58 -3.54 8.86 6.13
CA ASN A 58 -4.47 9.96 5.86
C ASN A 58 -4.17 10.62 4.50
N SER A 59 -4.28 11.94 4.38
CA SER A 59 -4.05 12.66 3.13
C SER A 59 -2.66 12.42 2.53
N ALA A 60 -1.63 12.22 3.36
CA ALA A 60 -0.28 11.89 2.88
C ALA A 60 -0.23 10.47 2.30
N GLY A 61 -0.89 9.50 2.94
CA GLY A 61 -1.03 8.14 2.43
C GLY A 61 -1.80 8.08 1.11
N ALA A 62 -2.88 8.87 0.98
CA ALA A 62 -3.64 8.94 -0.25
C ALA A 62 -2.79 9.47 -1.41
N GLY A 63 -2.05 10.57 -1.21
CA GLY A 63 -1.13 11.10 -2.22
C GLY A 63 0.02 10.16 -2.56
N TRP A 64 0.52 9.41 -1.57
CA TRP A 64 1.53 8.36 -1.80
C TRP A 64 0.98 7.27 -2.71
N LEU A 65 -0.21 6.75 -2.43
CA LEU A 65 -0.85 5.69 -3.23
C LEU A 65 -1.12 6.15 -4.66
N GLU A 66 -1.75 7.30 -4.85
CA GLU A 66 -2.05 7.86 -6.18
C GLU A 66 -0.79 7.96 -7.05
N LYS A 67 0.31 8.44 -6.47
CA LYS A 67 1.60 8.52 -7.16
C LYS A 67 2.14 7.13 -7.52
N HIS A 68 2.16 6.18 -6.58
CA HIS A 68 2.73 4.85 -6.81
C HIS A 68 1.88 4.01 -7.76
N PHE A 69 0.56 4.12 -7.68
CA PHE A 69 -0.37 3.49 -8.60
C PHE A 69 -0.18 4.03 -10.02
N ALA A 70 -0.13 5.35 -10.19
CA ALA A 70 0.10 5.95 -11.50
C ALA A 70 1.45 5.54 -12.12
N GLN A 71 2.51 5.43 -11.30
CA GLN A 71 3.82 4.92 -11.75
C GLN A 71 3.78 3.47 -12.25
N ASN A 72 2.77 2.69 -11.84
CA ASN A 72 2.52 1.31 -12.26
C ASN A 72 1.31 1.20 -13.22
N ASN A 73 0.95 2.29 -13.90
CA ASN A 73 -0.17 2.38 -14.85
C ASN A 73 -1.57 2.14 -14.26
N TRP A 74 -1.71 2.15 -12.94
CA TRP A 74 -3.00 2.24 -12.27
C TRP A 74 -3.40 3.71 -12.13
N THR A 75 -4.16 4.21 -13.12
CA THR A 75 -4.58 5.61 -13.20
C THR A 75 -6.03 5.79 -12.79
N ASN A 76 -6.56 7.02 -12.90
CA ASN A 76 -7.96 7.37 -12.55
C ASN A 76 -8.30 7.10 -11.08
N SER A 77 -7.33 7.29 -10.18
CA SER A 77 -7.52 7.14 -8.74
C SER A 77 -8.54 8.14 -8.19
N TRP A 78 -9.30 7.69 -7.20
CA TRP A 78 -10.22 8.50 -6.42
C TRP A 78 -10.14 8.07 -4.94
N ARG A 79 -10.68 8.89 -4.03
CA ARG A 79 -10.66 8.65 -2.58
C ARG A 79 -12.09 8.54 -2.05
N ASN A 80 -12.45 7.39 -1.47
CA ASN A 80 -13.69 7.21 -0.70
C ASN A 80 -13.59 5.94 0.15
N GLY A 81 -14.69 5.59 0.84
CA GLY A 81 -14.90 4.27 1.43
C GLY A 81 -15.33 3.21 0.42
N VAL A 82 -15.46 1.97 0.89
CA VAL A 82 -15.96 0.82 0.11
C VAL A 82 -17.48 0.71 0.28
N TYR A 83 -18.18 0.32 -0.79
CA TYR A 83 -19.63 0.11 -0.73
C TYR A 83 -20.03 -1.02 0.24
N PRO A 84 -21.17 -0.89 0.93
CA PRO A 84 -21.65 -1.90 1.90
C PRO A 84 -22.41 -3.07 1.24
N PHE A 85 -22.31 -3.23 -0.08
CA PHE A 85 -22.99 -4.27 -0.86
C PHE A 85 -22.03 -4.90 -1.88
N HIS A 86 -22.33 -6.14 -2.27
CA HIS A 86 -21.55 -6.85 -3.28
C HIS A 86 -21.67 -6.18 -4.64
N HIS A 87 -20.52 -5.96 -5.29
CA HIS A 87 -20.41 -5.47 -6.66
C HIS A 87 -19.15 -6.06 -7.29
N TYR A 88 -19.05 -5.95 -8.61
CA TYR A 88 -17.90 -6.41 -9.37
C TYR A 88 -17.67 -5.51 -10.60
N HIS A 89 -16.47 -5.57 -11.15
CA HIS A 89 -16.10 -4.89 -12.38
C HIS A 89 -15.91 -5.93 -13.50
N SER A 90 -16.72 -5.85 -14.56
CA SER A 90 -16.69 -6.84 -15.65
C SER A 90 -15.57 -6.58 -16.68
N THR A 91 -15.07 -5.36 -16.76
CA THR A 91 -14.14 -4.91 -17.82
C THR A 91 -12.82 -4.36 -17.30
N SER A 92 -12.64 -4.27 -15.98
CA SER A 92 -11.44 -3.70 -15.35
C SER A 92 -11.04 -4.47 -14.11
N HIS A 93 -9.73 -4.52 -13.86
CA HIS A 93 -9.21 -4.86 -12.54
C HIS A 93 -9.26 -3.61 -11.64
N GLU A 94 -9.41 -3.82 -10.34
CA GLU A 94 -9.36 -2.76 -9.33
C GLU A 94 -8.12 -2.94 -8.47
N VAL A 95 -7.43 -1.85 -8.17
CA VAL A 95 -6.43 -1.81 -7.10
C VAL A 95 -6.94 -0.90 -5.99
N LEU A 96 -6.92 -1.39 -4.76
CA LEU A 96 -7.38 -0.66 -3.58
C LEU A 96 -6.21 -0.46 -2.61
N GLY A 97 -5.98 0.79 -2.22
CA GLY A 97 -5.02 1.13 -1.16
C GLY A 97 -5.72 1.73 0.05
N VAL A 98 -5.51 1.16 1.23
CA VAL A 98 -6.13 1.65 2.46
C VAL A 98 -5.22 2.70 3.09
N TYR A 99 -5.54 3.99 2.88
CA TYR A 99 -4.71 5.09 3.41
C TYR A 99 -5.07 5.51 4.84
N SER A 100 -6.26 5.17 5.33
CA SER A 100 -6.73 5.51 6.67
C SER A 100 -7.79 4.52 7.17
N GLY A 101 -7.89 4.36 8.49
CA GLY A 101 -8.87 3.49 9.13
C GLY A 101 -8.68 1.99 8.85
N SER A 102 -9.80 1.26 8.89
CA SER A 102 -9.87 -0.17 8.62
C SER A 102 -11.26 -0.55 8.12
N ALA A 103 -11.36 -1.67 7.40
CA ALA A 103 -12.63 -2.23 6.95
C ALA A 103 -12.63 -3.76 7.02
N LEU A 104 -13.82 -4.36 7.01
CA LEU A 104 -14.01 -5.79 6.81
C LEU A 104 -14.59 -6.00 5.41
N LEU A 105 -13.77 -6.45 4.47
CA LEU A 105 -14.16 -6.66 3.08
C LEU A 105 -14.68 -8.06 2.86
N PHE A 106 -15.77 -8.19 2.10
CA PHE A 106 -16.34 -9.48 1.70
C PHE A 106 -15.95 -9.73 0.25
N LEU A 107 -14.99 -10.62 0.05
CA LEU A 107 -14.29 -10.84 -1.21
C LEU A 107 -14.63 -12.23 -1.76
N GLY A 108 -14.89 -12.34 -3.06
CA GLY A 108 -15.23 -13.63 -3.68
C GLY A 108 -16.72 -13.98 -3.69
N GLY A 109 -17.60 -12.99 -3.46
CA GLY A 109 -19.05 -13.19 -3.39
C GLY A 109 -19.56 -13.73 -2.06
N GLU A 110 -20.82 -14.16 -2.01
CA GLU A 110 -21.49 -14.57 -0.76
C GLU A 110 -20.79 -15.73 -0.05
N LYS A 111 -20.24 -16.67 -0.84
CA LYS A 111 -19.47 -17.83 -0.35
C LYS A 111 -17.97 -17.55 -0.23
N GLY A 112 -17.58 -16.30 -0.39
CA GLY A 112 -16.21 -15.84 -0.36
C GLY A 112 -15.63 -15.75 1.06
N ARG A 113 -14.69 -14.83 1.24
CA ARG A 113 -13.97 -14.61 2.51
C ARG A 113 -14.21 -13.21 3.03
N LYS A 114 -14.34 -13.10 4.35
CA LYS A 114 -14.31 -11.82 5.06
C LYS A 114 -12.87 -11.54 5.47
N ILE A 115 -12.28 -10.45 4.99
CA ILE A 115 -10.88 -10.10 5.26
C ILE A 115 -10.82 -8.70 5.85
N LYS A 116 -10.16 -8.60 7.02
CA LYS A 116 -9.89 -7.30 7.63
C LYS A 116 -8.72 -6.63 6.90
N VAL A 117 -8.92 -5.38 6.51
CA VAL A 117 -7.90 -4.53 5.91
C VAL A 117 -7.71 -3.29 6.79
N GLU A 118 -6.50 -2.78 6.82
CA GLU A 118 -6.15 -1.60 7.63
C GLU A 118 -5.19 -0.68 6.89
N ALA A 119 -5.03 0.54 7.41
CA ALA A 119 -4.19 1.53 6.78
C ALA A 119 -2.74 1.03 6.59
N GLY A 120 -2.25 1.09 5.35
CA GLY A 120 -0.97 0.49 4.94
C GLY A 120 -1.12 -0.77 4.07
N ASP A 121 -2.34 -1.31 3.94
CA ASP A 121 -2.61 -2.47 3.07
C ASP A 121 -2.91 -2.04 1.62
N ILE A 122 -2.52 -2.88 0.66
CA ILE A 122 -2.86 -2.77 -0.78
C ILE A 122 -3.44 -4.10 -1.26
N LEU A 123 -4.50 -4.04 -2.07
CA LEU A 123 -5.19 -5.20 -2.62
C LEU A 123 -5.38 -5.04 -4.14
N VAL A 124 -5.28 -6.14 -4.89
CA VAL A 124 -5.53 -6.20 -6.35
C VAL A 124 -6.13 -7.55 -6.74
#